data_AF-A0A2G9C8N9-F1
#
_entry.id   AF-A0A2G9C8N9-F1
#
_cell.length_a   1.000
_cell.length_b   1.000
_cell.length_c   1.000
_cell.angle_alpha   90.00
_cell.angle_beta   90.00
_cell.angle_gamma   90.00
#
_symmetry.space_group_name_H-M   'P 1'
#
loop_
_entity.id
_entity.type
_entity.pdbx_description
1 polymer ?
#
loop_
_entity_poly.entity_id
_entity_poly.type
_entity_poly.pdbx_seq_one_letter_code
_entity_poly.pdbx_strand_id
1 'polypeptide(L)'
;MTHTQPPGPTSPSARGAQVLAILVGAVALLMLGLQPLLLGALLEAGQVTLEGVGLVAMGEIVALGLGVLIGDLWLSVRSLRRITMLAALAAAALDLATMRVGGDLALGLVRAAAGIAEGLMVWSTTAVIVRAAVPERLAGLFFVVQTLAQATTGLALAHLVLPVAGWSGGFALLAGLCVLAALLAARFARPLGPLTPTVSQVGVGLRWTRPRVGTLLLVFLQLATLGALWAYAEPLGTRAGFSPTAVQTLIAAGLGMQVVGGSVGTWLVRRAPIRPVLLGCSLVLGLTALGIARTAQGGTLAFAALCGLFTFTWLFMLPFQMALAFHVDGSGQVASLVPAAQLFGSAFGPLMASLVVTGEEVAPVPFVAAGFALLAMLVLPLTRTAPRQGFSERQFR
;
A
#
# COMPACT_ATOMS: atom_id res chain seq x y z
N MET A 1 41.95 0.97 -18.72
CA MET A 1 41.56 0.01 -17.67
C MET A 1 41.16 0.80 -16.43
N THR A 2 39.89 1.15 -16.31
CA THR A 2 39.34 1.86 -15.15
C THR A 2 38.98 0.84 -14.08
N HIS A 3 39.73 0.83 -12.98
CA HIS A 3 39.45 0.00 -11.82
C HIS A 3 38.11 0.38 -11.20
N THR A 4 37.09 -0.44 -11.41
CA THR A 4 35.89 -0.47 -10.57
C THR A 4 36.27 -1.09 -9.24
N GLN A 5 36.56 -0.25 -8.25
CA GLN A 5 36.68 -0.71 -6.87
C GLN A 5 35.36 -1.38 -6.44
N PRO A 6 35.41 -2.57 -5.80
CA PRO A 6 34.23 -3.18 -5.24
C PRO A 6 33.65 -2.28 -4.13
N PRO A 7 32.32 -2.25 -3.93
CA PRO A 7 31.70 -1.44 -2.88
C PRO A 7 32.26 -1.86 -1.52
N GLY A 8 32.99 -0.95 -0.86
CA GLY A 8 33.54 -1.18 0.46
C GLY A 8 32.46 -1.46 1.52
N PRO A 9 32.80 -2.10 2.65
CA PRO A 9 31.84 -2.40 3.71
C PRO A 9 31.18 -1.11 4.22
N THR A 10 29.85 -1.09 4.23
CA THR A 10 29.08 0.03 4.79
C THR A 10 29.49 0.26 6.25
N SER A 11 29.90 1.49 6.57
CA SER A 11 30.31 1.85 7.93
C SER A 11 29.17 1.56 8.94
N PRO A 12 29.46 1.20 10.20
CA PRO A 12 28.43 0.90 11.22
C PRO A 12 27.39 2.03 11.37
N SER A 13 27.90 3.26 11.47
CA SER A 13 27.54 4.41 10.63
C SER A 13 26.21 4.39 9.86
N ALA A 14 26.32 3.85 8.65
CA ALA A 14 25.33 3.77 7.59
C ALA A 14 24.35 2.59 7.76
N ARG A 15 24.62 1.63 8.64
CA ARG A 15 23.68 0.53 8.92
C ARG A 15 22.61 0.95 9.91
N GLY A 16 23.00 1.61 11.01
CA GLY A 16 22.04 2.18 11.96
C GLY A 16 21.07 3.14 11.28
N ALA A 17 21.56 3.76 10.20
CA ALA A 17 20.79 4.61 9.34
C ALA A 17 19.64 4.02 8.60
N GLN A 18 19.95 2.95 7.91
CA GLN A 18 19.00 2.27 7.08
C GLN A 18 17.90 1.68 7.95
N VAL A 19 18.26 1.16 9.14
CA VAL A 19 17.29 0.64 10.12
C VAL A 19 16.33 1.73 10.60
N LEU A 20 16.84 2.88 11.04
CA LEU A 20 15.99 3.95 11.56
C LEU A 20 15.11 4.59 10.48
N ALA A 21 15.60 4.70 9.23
CA ALA A 21 14.77 5.12 8.10
C ALA A 21 13.64 4.11 7.82
N ILE A 22 13.94 2.81 7.83
CA ILE A 22 12.93 1.76 7.67
C ILE A 22 11.86 1.86 8.77
N LEU A 23 12.25 2.06 10.02
CA LEU A 23 11.30 2.18 11.13
C LEU A 23 10.40 3.43 10.96
N VAL A 24 10.97 4.55 10.55
CA VAL A 24 10.19 5.77 10.25
C VAL A 24 9.19 5.53 9.13
N GLY A 25 9.61 4.92 8.01
CA GLY A 25 8.70 4.62 6.92
C GLY A 25 7.66 3.56 7.28
N ALA A 26 8.00 2.62 8.16
CA ALA A 26 7.05 1.63 8.67
C ALA A 26 5.94 2.32 9.47
N VAL A 27 6.30 3.27 10.34
CA VAL A 27 5.33 4.14 11.05
C VAL A 27 4.48 4.94 10.07
N ALA A 28 5.11 5.56 9.06
CA ALA A 28 4.42 6.39 8.07
C ALA A 28 3.32 5.63 7.30
N LEU A 29 3.48 4.32 7.10
CA LEU A 29 2.50 3.51 6.39
C LEU A 29 1.62 2.68 7.33
N LEU A 30 1.69 2.87 8.66
CA LEU A 30 0.85 2.12 9.60
C LEU A 30 -0.63 2.30 9.28
N MET A 31 -1.06 3.55 9.12
CA MET A 31 -2.49 3.84 8.90
C MET A 31 -3.03 3.17 7.64
N LEU A 32 -2.25 3.07 6.55
CA LEU A 32 -2.68 2.36 5.33
C LEU A 32 -3.06 0.89 5.59
N GLY A 33 -2.32 0.20 6.48
CA GLY A 33 -2.62 -1.18 6.87
C GLY A 33 -3.62 -1.30 8.02
N LEU A 34 -3.79 -0.25 8.82
CA LEU A 34 -4.70 -0.22 9.97
C LEU A 34 -6.02 0.48 9.65
N GLN A 35 -6.17 1.00 8.44
CA GLN A 35 -7.31 1.77 7.96
C GLN A 35 -8.64 1.06 8.24
N PRO A 36 -8.80 -0.25 7.96
CA PRO A 36 -10.08 -0.91 8.21
C PRO A 36 -10.40 -1.04 9.70
N LEU A 37 -9.38 -1.20 10.56
CA LEU A 37 -9.55 -1.22 12.02
C LEU A 37 -10.03 0.14 12.54
N LEU A 38 -9.30 1.20 12.19
CA LEU A 38 -9.51 2.53 12.79
C LEU A 38 -10.71 3.26 12.17
N LEU A 39 -10.94 3.11 10.87
CA LEU A 39 -12.15 3.63 10.24
C LEU A 39 -13.39 2.83 10.64
N GLY A 40 -13.29 1.51 10.81
CA GLY A 40 -14.35 0.69 11.40
C GLY A 40 -14.69 1.15 12.83
N ALA A 41 -13.69 1.38 13.68
CA ALA A 41 -13.92 1.90 15.03
C ALA A 41 -14.53 3.32 15.06
N LEU A 42 -14.20 4.18 14.09
CA LEU A 42 -14.84 5.49 13.92
C LEU A 42 -16.31 5.35 13.49
N LEU A 43 -16.59 4.41 12.58
CA LEU A 43 -17.93 4.10 12.10
C LEU A 43 -18.81 3.56 13.24
N GLU A 44 -18.32 2.59 14.00
CA GLU A 44 -19.01 2.04 15.19
C GLU A 44 -19.32 3.12 16.22
N ALA A 45 -18.42 4.10 16.38
CA ALA A 45 -18.59 5.22 17.29
C ALA A 45 -19.43 6.37 16.72
N GLY A 46 -20.01 6.22 15.53
CA GLY A 46 -20.85 7.23 14.86
C GLY A 46 -20.10 8.51 14.49
N GLN A 47 -18.78 8.46 14.36
CA GLN A 47 -17.96 9.62 14.00
C GLN A 47 -17.89 9.86 12.48
N VAL A 48 -18.09 8.79 11.70
CA VAL A 48 -18.11 8.79 10.24
C VAL A 48 -19.29 7.94 9.76
N THR A 49 -19.89 8.30 8.64
CA THR A 49 -20.90 7.47 7.98
C THR A 49 -20.25 6.32 7.22
N LEU A 50 -21.05 5.32 6.84
CA LEU A 50 -20.54 4.20 6.04
C LEU A 50 -20.08 4.66 4.65
N GLU A 51 -20.75 5.67 4.08
CA GLU A 51 -20.32 6.36 2.87
C GLU A 51 -18.99 7.09 3.11
N GLY A 52 -18.86 7.76 4.25
CA GLY A 52 -17.67 8.51 4.65
C GLY A 52 -16.39 7.67 4.77
N VAL A 53 -16.49 6.39 5.16
CA VAL A 53 -15.33 5.49 5.29
C VAL A 53 -14.47 5.48 4.02
N GLY A 54 -15.10 5.31 2.86
CA GLY A 54 -14.37 5.28 1.58
C GLY A 54 -13.77 6.63 1.19
N LEU A 55 -14.46 7.74 1.52
CA LEU A 55 -13.96 9.10 1.25
C LEU A 55 -12.75 9.46 2.11
N VAL A 56 -12.82 9.19 3.42
CA VAL A 56 -11.71 9.38 4.35
C VAL A 56 -10.53 8.54 3.91
N ALA A 57 -10.78 7.27 3.54
CA ALA A 57 -9.74 6.37 3.11
C ALA A 57 -9.03 6.84 1.83
N MET A 58 -9.81 7.19 0.81
CA MET A 58 -9.30 7.70 -0.46
C MET A 58 -8.50 8.98 -0.28
N GLY A 59 -9.04 9.94 0.48
CA GLY A 59 -8.41 11.24 0.71
C GLY A 59 -7.02 11.11 1.32
N GLU A 60 -6.87 10.23 2.30
CA GLU A 60 -5.59 9.93 2.94
C GLU A 60 -4.59 9.28 1.98
N ILE A 61 -5.00 8.26 1.22
CA ILE A 61 -4.11 7.55 0.28
C ILE A 61 -3.62 8.49 -0.83
N VAL A 62 -4.50 9.30 -1.41
CA VAL A 62 -4.13 10.28 -2.43
C VAL A 62 -3.18 11.32 -1.86
N ALA A 63 -3.50 11.85 -0.69
CA ALA A 63 -2.68 12.87 -0.05
C ALA A 63 -1.30 12.35 0.38
N LEU A 64 -1.19 11.07 0.74
CA LEU A 64 0.08 10.39 0.95
C LEU A 64 0.94 10.39 -0.31
N GLY A 65 0.36 10.06 -1.47
CA GLY A 65 1.05 10.19 -2.75
C GLY A 65 1.51 11.61 -3.05
N LEU A 66 0.66 12.61 -2.76
CA LEU A 66 1.01 14.02 -2.91
C LEU A 66 2.17 14.41 -1.98
N GLY A 67 2.19 13.94 -0.74
CA GLY A 67 3.29 14.15 0.20
C GLY A 67 4.61 13.61 -0.35
N VAL A 68 4.61 12.41 -0.94
CA VAL A 68 5.80 11.85 -1.58
C VAL A 68 6.27 12.72 -2.76
N LEU A 69 5.33 13.16 -3.60
CA LEU A 69 5.61 13.99 -4.78
C LEU A 69 6.16 15.38 -4.40
N ILE A 70 5.58 16.01 -3.37
CA ILE A 70 6.07 17.28 -2.81
C ILE A 70 7.52 17.12 -2.35
N GLY A 71 7.83 16.01 -1.68
CA GLY A 71 9.19 15.69 -1.27
C GLY A 71 10.16 15.62 -2.46
N ASP A 72 9.76 14.92 -3.53
CA ASP A 72 10.62 14.70 -4.69
C ASP A 72 10.84 15.97 -5.53
N LEU A 73 9.79 16.79 -5.70
CA LEU A 73 9.84 17.99 -6.55
C LEU A 73 10.43 19.23 -5.86
N TRP A 74 10.14 19.42 -4.57
CA TRP A 74 10.38 20.72 -3.91
C TRP A 74 11.33 20.67 -2.73
N LEU A 75 11.60 19.49 -2.16
CA LEU A 75 12.39 19.40 -0.93
C LEU A 75 13.82 18.90 -1.16
N SER A 76 14.74 19.45 -0.37
CA SER A 76 16.14 19.05 -0.42
C SER A 76 16.43 17.86 0.50
N VAL A 77 17.08 16.83 -0.05
CA VAL A 77 17.64 15.71 0.72
C VAL A 77 18.70 16.15 1.76
N ARG A 78 19.23 17.38 1.65
CA ARG A 78 20.14 17.95 2.66
C ARG A 78 19.42 18.23 3.98
N SER A 79 18.15 18.61 3.90
CA SER A 79 17.28 18.91 5.04
C SER A 79 16.44 17.71 5.49
N LEU A 80 16.73 16.51 4.99
CA LEU A 80 15.97 15.27 5.24
C LEU A 80 15.57 15.13 6.72
N ARG A 81 16.52 15.28 7.63
CA ARG A 81 16.27 15.20 9.09
C ARG A 81 15.16 16.10 9.58
N ARG A 82 15.24 17.38 9.21
CA ARG A 82 14.30 18.39 9.68
C ARG A 82 12.93 18.11 9.07
N ILE A 83 12.89 17.78 7.78
CA ILE A 83 11.65 17.45 7.08
C ILE A 83 10.99 16.23 7.71
N THR A 84 11.71 15.11 7.87
CA THR A 84 11.17 13.89 8.46
C THR A 84 10.67 14.11 9.89
N MET A 85 11.42 14.85 10.72
CA MET A 85 11.02 15.15 12.09
C MET A 85 9.76 16.02 12.13
N LEU A 86 9.71 17.09 11.33
CA LEU A 86 8.53 17.98 11.27
C LEU A 86 7.32 17.26 10.69
N ALA A 87 7.49 16.43 9.67
CA ALA A 87 6.44 15.62 9.10
C ALA A 87 5.89 14.61 10.13
N ALA A 88 6.76 13.91 10.86
CA ALA A 88 6.34 12.99 11.91
C ALA A 88 5.61 13.69 13.08
N LEU A 89 6.05 14.89 13.47
CA LEU A 89 5.34 15.70 14.46
C LEU A 89 4.00 16.23 13.94
N ALA A 90 3.92 16.61 12.66
CA ALA A 90 2.68 17.02 12.02
C ALA A 90 1.69 15.86 11.93
N ALA A 91 2.13 14.67 11.52
CA ALA A 91 1.32 13.44 11.53
C ALA A 91 0.78 13.15 12.94
N ALA A 92 1.64 13.21 13.97
CA ALA A 92 1.20 13.03 15.35
C ALA A 92 0.15 14.07 15.79
N ALA A 93 0.34 15.35 15.44
CA ALA A 93 -0.63 16.39 15.75
C ALA A 93 -1.98 16.17 15.03
N LEU A 94 -1.95 15.68 13.79
CA LEU A 94 -3.14 15.40 12.98
C LEU A 94 -3.88 14.13 13.44
N ASP A 95 -3.15 13.11 13.89
CA ASP A 95 -3.73 11.95 14.59
C ASP A 95 -4.46 12.40 15.86
N LEU A 96 -3.87 13.28 16.66
CA LEU A 96 -4.54 13.85 17.83
C LEU A 96 -5.70 14.79 17.48
N ALA A 97 -5.62 15.49 16.35
CA ALA A 97 -6.71 16.32 15.85
C ALA A 97 -7.90 15.48 15.38
N THR A 98 -7.65 14.28 14.84
CA THR A 98 -8.68 13.31 14.45
C THR A 98 -9.60 12.97 15.63
N MET A 99 -9.08 12.97 16.86
CA MET A 99 -9.86 12.74 18.08
C MET A 99 -10.86 13.85 18.44
N ARG A 100 -10.79 15.01 17.78
CA ARG A 100 -11.61 16.19 18.10
C ARG A 100 -12.58 16.59 16.99
N VAL A 101 -12.58 15.87 15.87
CA VAL A 101 -13.42 16.17 14.72
C VAL A 101 -14.34 14.98 14.44
N GLY A 102 -15.55 15.27 13.98
CA GLY A 102 -16.53 14.29 13.55
C GLY A 102 -17.19 14.73 12.24
N GLY A 103 -17.73 13.76 11.51
CA GLY A 103 -18.33 13.96 10.19
C GLY A 103 -17.34 13.73 9.05
N ASP A 104 -17.87 13.22 7.94
CA ASP A 104 -17.09 12.66 6.83
C ASP A 104 -16.11 13.65 6.23
N LEU A 105 -16.56 14.89 5.99
CA LEU A 105 -15.72 15.93 5.39
C LEU A 105 -14.60 16.36 6.34
N ALA A 106 -14.90 16.61 7.61
CA ALA A 106 -13.92 17.08 8.58
C ALA A 106 -12.85 16.01 8.85
N LEU A 107 -13.28 14.76 9.05
CA LEU A 107 -12.36 13.62 9.18
C LEU A 107 -11.55 13.41 7.90
N GLY A 108 -12.19 13.48 6.73
CA GLY A 108 -11.52 13.34 5.45
C GLY A 108 -10.42 14.38 5.22
N LEU A 109 -10.66 15.63 5.61
CA LEU A 109 -9.67 16.70 5.51
C LEU A 109 -8.50 16.53 6.49
N VAL A 110 -8.79 16.17 7.75
CA VAL A 110 -7.73 15.92 8.75
C VAL A 110 -6.88 14.72 8.36
N ARG A 111 -7.51 13.63 7.89
CA ARG A 111 -6.79 12.45 7.40
C ARG A 111 -6.03 12.70 6.12
N ALA A 112 -6.57 13.48 5.18
CA ALA A 112 -5.82 13.92 4.00
C ALA A 112 -4.57 14.74 4.40
N ALA A 113 -4.70 15.66 5.35
CA ALA A 113 -3.54 16.40 5.86
C ALA A 113 -2.51 15.45 6.51
N ALA A 114 -2.96 14.45 7.27
CA ALA A 114 -2.07 13.43 7.86
C ALA A 114 -1.36 12.64 6.76
N GLY A 115 -2.07 12.25 5.70
CA GLY A 115 -1.51 11.61 4.52
C GLY A 115 -0.36 12.41 3.92
N ILE A 116 -0.47 13.74 3.74
CA ILE A 116 0.66 14.56 3.24
C ILE A 116 1.90 14.40 4.14
N ALA A 117 1.73 14.45 5.46
CA ALA A 117 2.81 14.31 6.41
C ALA A 117 3.44 12.90 6.37
N GLU A 118 2.62 11.85 6.34
CA GLU A 118 3.03 10.46 6.18
C GLU A 118 3.77 10.25 4.85
N GLY A 119 3.30 10.86 3.76
CA GLY A 119 3.94 10.85 2.45
C GLY A 119 5.35 11.44 2.46
N LEU A 120 5.56 12.53 3.19
CA LEU A 120 6.90 13.11 3.38
C LEU A 120 7.83 12.17 4.17
N MET A 121 7.29 11.43 5.15
CA MET A 121 8.06 10.41 5.86
C MET A 121 8.44 9.24 4.94
N VAL A 122 7.51 8.78 4.08
CA VAL A 122 7.77 7.75 3.05
C VAL A 122 8.80 8.21 2.04
N TRP A 123 8.71 9.45 1.55
CA TRP A 123 9.73 10.05 0.67
C TRP A 123 11.10 10.01 1.33
N SER A 124 11.18 10.38 2.61
CA SER A 124 12.46 10.40 3.31
C SER A 124 13.08 9.01 3.48
N THR A 125 12.23 8.01 3.71
CA THR A 125 12.63 6.60 3.80
C THR A 125 13.12 6.09 2.44
N THR A 126 12.38 6.41 1.38
CA THR A 126 12.74 6.06 0.01
C THR A 126 14.07 6.67 -0.39
N ALA A 127 14.32 7.94 -0.03
CA ALA A 127 15.59 8.62 -0.28
C ALA A 127 16.79 7.91 0.35
N VAL A 128 16.61 7.25 1.51
CA VAL A 128 17.66 6.41 2.13
C VAL A 128 17.78 5.08 1.41
N ILE A 129 16.66 4.44 1.06
CA ILE A 129 16.63 3.13 0.40
C ILE A 129 17.37 3.16 -0.94
N VAL A 130 17.04 4.13 -1.80
CA VAL A 130 17.63 4.24 -3.15
C VAL A 130 19.13 4.55 -3.14
N ARG A 131 19.66 4.99 -1.99
CA ARG A 131 21.09 5.29 -1.77
C ARG A 131 21.85 4.18 -1.06
N ALA A 132 21.18 3.09 -0.69
CA ALA A 132 21.86 1.95 -0.10
C ALA A 132 22.77 1.26 -1.11
N ALA A 133 23.78 0.53 -0.63
CA ALA A 133 24.65 -0.27 -1.49
C ALA A 133 23.88 -1.34 -2.28
N VAL A 134 22.79 -1.85 -1.71
CA VAL A 134 21.88 -2.83 -2.34
C VAL A 134 20.43 -2.38 -2.12
N PRO A 135 19.90 -1.42 -2.91
CA PRO A 135 18.58 -0.83 -2.71
C PRO A 135 17.44 -1.85 -2.74
N GLU A 136 17.52 -2.84 -3.64
CA GLU A 136 16.50 -3.90 -3.80
C GLU A 136 16.30 -4.70 -2.50
N ARG A 137 17.39 -5.08 -1.85
CA ARG A 137 17.36 -5.81 -0.58
C ARG A 137 16.76 -4.94 0.53
N LEU A 138 17.10 -3.66 0.55
CA LEU A 138 16.63 -2.76 1.60
C LEU A 138 15.15 -2.38 1.41
N ALA A 139 14.69 -2.22 0.16
CA ALA A 139 13.28 -2.08 -0.18
C ALA A 139 12.48 -3.33 0.22
N GLY A 140 13.01 -4.54 -0.06
CA GLY A 140 12.39 -5.78 0.38
C GLY A 140 12.28 -5.88 1.91
N LEU A 141 13.35 -5.53 2.63
CA LEU A 141 13.32 -5.48 4.09
C LEU A 141 12.30 -4.45 4.61
N PHE A 142 12.23 -3.28 3.97
CA PHE A 142 11.28 -2.23 4.32
C PHE A 142 9.83 -2.74 4.26
N PHE A 143 9.42 -3.37 3.16
CA PHE A 143 8.06 -3.92 3.03
C PHE A 143 7.76 -4.99 4.10
N VAL A 144 8.70 -5.90 4.37
CA VAL A 144 8.51 -6.92 5.42
C VAL A 144 8.35 -6.29 6.80
N VAL A 145 9.25 -5.36 7.17
CA VAL A 145 9.20 -4.67 8.47
C VAL A 145 7.93 -3.84 8.61
N GLN A 146 7.54 -3.13 7.55
CA GLN A 146 6.32 -2.34 7.49
C GLN A 146 5.08 -3.22 7.72
N THR A 147 4.91 -4.31 6.97
CA THR A 147 3.73 -5.17 7.10
C THR A 147 3.69 -5.88 8.46
N LEU A 148 4.85 -6.29 8.99
CA LEU A 148 4.92 -6.82 10.35
C LEU A 148 4.54 -5.77 11.39
N ALA A 149 5.02 -4.53 11.25
CA ALA A 149 4.66 -3.44 12.15
C ALA A 149 3.15 -3.15 12.11
N GLN A 150 2.52 -3.17 10.93
CA GLN A 150 1.07 -3.08 10.78
C GLN A 150 0.36 -4.24 11.48
N ALA A 151 0.79 -5.49 11.26
CA ALA A 151 0.16 -6.66 11.87
C ALA A 151 0.27 -6.64 13.40
N THR A 152 1.46 -6.35 13.95
CA THR A 152 1.68 -6.28 15.40
C THR A 152 0.92 -5.12 16.03
N THR A 153 0.89 -3.96 15.38
CA THR A 153 0.14 -2.81 15.87
C THR A 153 -1.37 -3.07 15.78
N GLY A 154 -1.83 -3.77 14.74
CA GLY A 154 -3.22 -4.20 14.59
C GLY A 154 -3.66 -5.14 15.69
N LEU A 155 -2.83 -6.13 16.06
CA LEU A 155 -3.10 -7.00 17.22
C LEU A 155 -3.11 -6.23 18.55
N ALA A 156 -2.17 -5.30 18.74
CA ALA A 156 -2.15 -4.45 19.92
C ALA A 156 -3.40 -3.55 20.00
N LEU A 157 -3.84 -3.00 18.87
CA LEU A 157 -5.08 -2.24 18.78
C LEU A 157 -6.29 -3.10 19.15
N ALA A 158 -6.43 -4.28 18.52
CA ALA A 158 -7.56 -5.18 18.70
C ALA A 158 -7.72 -5.66 20.15
N HIS A 159 -6.62 -5.98 20.83
CA HIS A 159 -6.67 -6.65 22.14
C HIS A 159 -6.34 -5.76 23.33
N LEU A 160 -5.59 -4.67 23.14
CA LEU A 160 -5.08 -3.85 24.26
C LEU A 160 -5.65 -2.44 24.27
N VAL A 161 -5.88 -1.84 23.10
CA VAL A 161 -6.23 -0.40 23.01
C VAL A 161 -7.71 -0.17 22.75
N LEU A 162 -8.25 -0.70 21.66
CA LEU A 162 -9.65 -0.47 21.26
C LEU A 162 -10.66 -0.94 22.33
N PRO A 163 -10.48 -2.09 23.02
CA PRO A 163 -11.42 -2.51 24.07
C PRO A 163 -11.51 -1.57 25.28
N VAL A 164 -10.45 -0.81 25.57
CA VAL A 164 -10.35 0.03 26.78
C VAL A 164 -10.51 1.51 26.47
N ALA A 165 -9.89 1.98 25.41
CA ALA A 165 -9.81 3.39 25.04
C ALA A 165 -10.55 3.72 23.73
N GLY A 166 -11.17 2.74 23.08
CA GLY A 166 -11.93 2.93 21.84
C GLY A 166 -11.11 3.50 20.69
N TRP A 167 -11.80 4.09 19.71
CA TRP A 167 -11.20 4.69 18.51
C TRP A 167 -10.19 5.80 18.84
N SER A 168 -10.45 6.62 19.87
CA SER A 168 -9.55 7.71 20.28
C SER A 168 -8.23 7.18 20.81
N GLY A 169 -8.24 6.08 21.58
CA GLY A 169 -7.03 5.37 21.98
C GLY A 169 -6.19 4.89 20.80
N GLY A 170 -6.85 4.44 19.72
CA GLY A 170 -6.18 4.01 18.50
C GLY A 170 -5.38 5.14 17.83
N PHE A 171 -5.99 6.32 17.66
CA PHE A 171 -5.30 7.50 17.14
C PHE A 171 -4.25 8.07 18.12
N ALA A 172 -4.48 7.97 19.43
CA ALA A 172 -3.46 8.33 20.43
C ALA A 172 -2.22 7.42 20.35
N LEU A 173 -2.39 6.12 20.09
CA LEU A 173 -1.29 5.20 19.84
C LEU A 173 -0.52 5.59 18.57
N LEU A 174 -1.21 5.85 17.46
CA LEU A 174 -0.57 6.30 16.22
C LEU A 174 0.22 7.59 16.43
N ALA A 175 -0.37 8.58 17.13
CA ALA A 175 0.31 9.81 17.48
C ALA A 175 1.60 9.55 18.29
N GLY A 176 1.54 8.64 19.27
CA GLY A 176 2.71 8.23 20.05
C GLY A 176 3.81 7.59 19.19
N LEU A 177 3.44 6.73 18.24
CA LEU A 177 4.37 6.11 17.29
C LEU A 177 4.98 7.15 16.32
N CYS A 178 4.20 8.14 15.89
CA CYS A 178 4.67 9.27 15.09
C CYS A 178 5.65 10.17 15.88
N VAL A 179 5.39 10.44 17.17
CA VAL A 179 6.35 11.12 18.06
C VAL A 179 7.63 10.31 18.21
N LEU A 180 7.52 8.99 18.40
CA LEU A 180 8.69 8.11 18.44
C LEU A 180 9.47 8.19 17.12
N ALA A 181 8.80 8.15 15.97
CA ALA A 181 9.43 8.33 14.66
C ALA A 181 10.14 9.68 14.53
N ALA A 182 9.58 10.77 15.07
CA ALA A 182 10.24 12.08 15.12
C ALA A 182 11.52 12.05 15.96
N LEU A 183 11.51 11.38 17.13
CA LEU A 183 12.69 11.20 17.99
C LEU A 183 13.76 10.35 17.31
N LEU A 184 13.36 9.27 16.63
CA LEU A 184 14.27 8.43 15.84
C LEU A 184 14.89 9.23 14.69
N ALA A 185 14.09 10.01 13.97
CA ALA A 185 14.56 10.88 12.89
C ALA A 185 15.57 11.92 13.39
N ALA A 186 15.33 12.52 14.56
CA ALA A 186 16.24 13.50 15.18
C ALA A 186 17.64 12.91 15.45
N ARG A 187 17.72 11.64 15.85
CA ARG A 187 18.99 10.94 16.13
C ARG A 187 19.71 10.45 14.90
N PHE A 188 19.02 10.35 13.77
CA PHE A 188 19.50 9.51 12.70
C PHE A 188 19.73 10.19 11.35
N ALA A 189 18.87 11.09 10.91
CA ALA A 189 19.04 11.62 9.55
C ALA A 189 20.27 12.56 9.45
N ARG A 190 21.42 12.01 9.06
CA ARG A 190 22.55 12.83 8.59
C ARG A 190 22.16 13.44 7.24
N PRO A 191 22.63 14.65 6.92
CA PRO A 191 22.41 15.22 5.60
C PRO A 191 22.90 14.24 4.53
N LEU A 192 22.00 13.83 3.63
CA LEU A 192 22.40 13.01 2.49
C LEU A 192 22.99 13.94 1.43
N GLY A 193 24.09 13.50 0.80
CA GLY A 193 24.57 14.14 -0.42
C GLY A 193 23.53 14.02 -1.53
N PRO A 194 23.52 14.90 -2.54
CA PRO A 194 22.69 14.71 -3.73
C PRO A 194 23.01 13.36 -4.39
N LEU A 195 22.04 12.74 -5.06
CA LEU A 195 22.36 11.61 -5.95
C LEU A 195 23.06 12.26 -7.15
N THR A 196 24.09 11.62 -7.72
CA THR A 196 24.40 11.87 -9.12
C THR A 196 23.12 11.54 -9.88
N PRO A 197 22.53 12.46 -10.67
CA PRO A 197 21.24 12.24 -11.30
C PRO A 197 21.32 10.98 -12.13
N THR A 198 20.79 9.88 -11.59
CA THR A 198 20.61 8.65 -12.36
C THR A 198 19.29 8.89 -13.03
N VAL A 199 19.39 9.37 -14.27
CA VAL A 199 18.27 9.79 -15.09
C VAL A 199 17.21 8.68 -15.10
N SER A 200 16.11 8.94 -14.43
CA SER A 200 14.81 8.42 -14.83
C SER A 200 13.87 9.60 -14.75
N GLN A 201 14.00 10.46 -15.76
CA GLN A 201 12.97 11.45 -16.07
C GLN A 201 11.67 10.67 -16.26
N VAL A 202 10.77 10.75 -15.29
CA VAL A 202 9.45 10.12 -15.35
C VAL A 202 8.77 10.58 -16.64
N GLY A 203 8.49 9.65 -17.55
CA GLY A 203 7.60 9.87 -18.69
C GLY A 203 8.07 10.83 -19.80
N VAL A 204 9.22 11.50 -19.69
CA VAL A 204 9.69 12.40 -20.76
C VAL A 204 10.10 11.54 -21.97
N GLY A 205 9.25 11.57 -23.00
CA GLY A 205 9.41 10.76 -24.23
C GLY A 205 8.76 9.38 -24.20
N LEU A 206 7.94 9.04 -23.20
CA LEU A 206 7.21 7.76 -23.18
C LEU A 206 6.14 7.73 -24.28
N ARG A 207 6.30 6.85 -25.27
CA ARG A 207 5.26 6.60 -26.29
C ARG A 207 4.16 5.71 -25.70
N TRP A 208 2.93 6.20 -25.62
CA TRP A 208 1.80 5.43 -25.14
C TRP A 208 1.38 4.38 -26.18
N THR A 209 1.57 3.11 -25.86
CA THR A 209 1.13 1.97 -26.68
C THR A 209 0.10 1.14 -25.95
N ARG A 210 -0.72 0.37 -26.68
CA ARG A 210 -1.76 -0.49 -26.09
C ARG A 210 -1.24 -1.39 -24.96
N PRO A 211 -0.07 -2.07 -25.07
CA PRO A 211 0.47 -2.88 -23.99
C PRO A 211 0.88 -2.09 -22.74
N ARG A 212 1.43 -0.89 -22.93
CA ARG A 212 1.87 -0.02 -21.82
C ARG A 212 0.67 0.48 -21.03
N VAL A 213 -0.35 1.01 -21.72
CA VAL A 213 -1.61 1.45 -21.11
C VAL A 213 -2.33 0.28 -20.46
N GLY A 214 -2.44 -0.87 -21.15
CA GLY A 214 -3.08 -2.07 -20.61
C GLY A 214 -2.40 -2.58 -19.34
N THR A 215 -1.08 -2.45 -19.21
CA THR A 215 -0.35 -2.87 -18.01
C THR A 215 -0.66 -1.97 -16.82
N LEU A 216 -0.63 -0.65 -17.00
CA LEU A 216 -0.97 0.29 -15.92
C LEU A 216 -2.43 0.18 -15.51
N LEU A 217 -3.34 0.00 -16.49
CA LEU A 217 -4.76 -0.18 -16.21
C LEU A 217 -5.03 -1.50 -15.48
N LEU A 218 -4.35 -2.60 -15.83
CA LEU A 218 -4.44 -3.86 -15.10
C LEU A 218 -4.02 -3.68 -13.63
N VAL A 219 -2.87 -3.06 -13.40
CA VAL A 219 -2.35 -2.79 -12.04
C VAL A 219 -3.35 -1.94 -11.26
N PHE A 220 -3.81 -0.83 -11.84
CA PHE A 220 -4.78 0.05 -11.24
C PHE A 220 -6.07 -0.69 -10.84
N LEU A 221 -6.65 -1.50 -11.73
CA LEU A 221 -7.89 -2.24 -11.45
C LEU A 221 -7.71 -3.34 -10.41
N GLN A 222 -6.57 -4.03 -10.39
CA GLN A 222 -6.26 -5.02 -9.36
C GLN A 222 -6.13 -4.36 -7.97
N LEU A 223 -5.54 -3.17 -7.88
CA LEU A 223 -5.45 -2.44 -6.62
C LEU A 223 -6.78 -1.76 -6.24
N ALA A 224 -7.59 -1.34 -7.21
CA ALA A 224 -8.95 -0.87 -6.96
C ALA A 224 -9.85 -1.97 -6.38
N THR A 225 -9.70 -3.20 -6.85
CA THR A 225 -10.36 -4.38 -6.27
C THR A 225 -10.00 -4.53 -4.80
N LEU A 226 -8.72 -4.44 -4.48
CA LEU A 226 -8.19 -4.56 -3.11
C LEU A 226 -8.67 -3.43 -2.21
N GLY A 227 -8.48 -2.18 -2.65
CA GLY A 227 -8.87 -1.00 -1.89
C GLY A 227 -10.36 -0.99 -1.55
N ALA A 228 -11.22 -1.33 -2.52
CA ALA A 228 -12.68 -1.35 -2.31
C ALA A 228 -13.10 -2.27 -1.16
N LEU A 229 -12.57 -3.50 -1.09
CA LEU A 229 -12.88 -4.42 0.00
C LEU A 229 -12.14 -4.09 1.29
N TRP A 230 -10.88 -3.64 1.18
CA TRP A 230 -10.04 -3.39 2.35
C TRP A 230 -10.65 -2.33 3.26
N ALA A 231 -11.02 -1.17 2.72
CA ALA A 231 -11.58 -0.06 3.52
C ALA A 231 -12.84 -0.47 4.32
N TYR A 232 -13.60 -1.45 3.82
CA TYR A 232 -14.84 -1.94 4.39
C TYR A 232 -14.70 -3.32 5.06
N ALA A 233 -13.47 -3.80 5.31
CA ALA A 233 -13.24 -5.14 5.84
C ALA A 233 -13.86 -5.34 7.23
N GLU A 234 -13.86 -4.30 8.08
CA GLU A 234 -14.49 -4.33 9.40
C GLU A 234 -16.03 -4.48 9.29
N PRO A 235 -16.77 -3.57 8.62
CA PRO A 235 -18.23 -3.68 8.57
C PRO A 235 -18.70 -4.94 7.81
N LEU A 236 -17.93 -5.41 6.82
CA LEU A 236 -18.19 -6.69 6.16
C LEU A 236 -18.02 -7.89 7.10
N GLY A 237 -17.01 -7.86 7.97
CA GLY A 237 -16.78 -8.91 8.96
C GLY A 237 -17.85 -8.93 10.05
N THR A 238 -18.26 -7.76 10.52
CA THR A 238 -19.33 -7.60 11.51
C THR A 238 -20.66 -8.10 10.94
N ARG A 239 -20.96 -7.80 9.67
CA ARG A 239 -22.10 -8.39 8.94
C ARG A 239 -22.04 -9.91 8.81
N ALA A 240 -20.84 -10.49 8.65
CA ALA A 240 -20.66 -11.95 8.59
C ALA A 240 -20.87 -12.64 9.96
N GLY A 241 -21.03 -11.87 11.04
CA GLY A 241 -21.32 -12.36 12.39
C GLY A 241 -20.09 -12.46 13.30
N PHE A 242 -18.98 -11.81 12.94
CA PHE A 242 -17.86 -11.66 13.87
C PHE A 242 -18.15 -10.59 14.92
N SER A 243 -17.54 -10.74 16.10
CA SER A 243 -17.41 -9.62 17.04
C SER A 243 -16.37 -8.61 16.52
N PRO A 244 -16.44 -7.33 16.93
CA PRO A 244 -15.48 -6.31 16.50
C PRO A 244 -14.03 -6.74 16.70
N THR A 245 -13.67 -7.19 17.91
CA THR A 245 -12.32 -7.68 18.23
C THR A 245 -11.89 -8.84 17.33
N ALA A 246 -12.80 -9.75 16.97
CA ALA A 246 -12.48 -10.89 16.13
C ALA A 246 -12.23 -10.46 14.66
N VAL A 247 -12.99 -9.50 14.13
CA VAL A 247 -12.69 -8.92 12.80
C VAL A 247 -11.36 -8.19 12.79
N GLN A 248 -11.08 -7.40 13.84
CA GLN A 248 -9.83 -6.66 13.97
C GLN A 248 -8.63 -7.64 14.04
N THR A 249 -8.77 -8.76 14.75
CA THR A 249 -7.79 -9.85 14.78
C THR A 249 -7.61 -10.49 13.40
N LEU A 250 -8.70 -10.71 12.67
CA LEU A 250 -8.68 -11.24 11.31
C LEU A 250 -7.95 -10.31 10.33
N ILE A 251 -8.16 -9.00 10.43
CA ILE A 251 -7.46 -8.00 9.60
C ILE A 251 -5.96 -8.04 9.90
N ALA A 252 -5.57 -8.12 11.19
CA ALA A 252 -4.16 -8.29 11.57
C ALA A 252 -3.55 -9.60 11.06
N ALA A 253 -4.30 -10.71 11.12
CA ALA A 253 -3.88 -11.98 10.53
C ALA A 253 -3.76 -11.89 9.00
N GLY A 254 -4.62 -11.12 8.34
CA GLY A 254 -4.56 -10.83 6.90
C GLY A 254 -3.29 -10.06 6.51
N LEU A 255 -2.83 -9.13 7.35
CA LEU A 255 -1.51 -8.49 7.18
C LEU A 255 -0.37 -9.52 7.29
N GLY A 256 -0.49 -10.52 8.16
CA GLY A 256 0.44 -11.66 8.19
C GLY A 256 0.43 -12.47 6.89
N MET A 257 -0.76 -12.77 6.36
CA MET A 257 -0.93 -13.48 5.08
C MET A 257 -0.33 -12.72 3.89
N GLN A 258 -0.34 -11.39 3.93
CA GLN A 258 0.35 -10.55 2.95
C GLN A 258 1.86 -10.84 2.91
N VAL A 259 2.53 -10.95 4.06
CA VAL A 259 3.98 -11.28 4.10
C VAL A 259 4.26 -12.62 3.43
N VAL A 260 3.41 -13.62 3.71
CA VAL A 260 3.49 -14.95 3.08
C VAL A 260 3.28 -14.83 1.58
N GLY A 261 2.23 -14.11 1.14
CA GLY A 261 1.93 -13.85 -0.27
C GLY A 261 3.08 -13.21 -1.02
N GLY A 262 3.63 -12.11 -0.49
CA GLY A 262 4.77 -11.42 -1.09
C GLY A 262 6.03 -12.28 -1.19
N SER A 263 6.29 -13.12 -0.18
CA SER A 263 7.41 -14.06 -0.19
C SER A 263 7.26 -15.13 -1.28
N VAL A 264 6.06 -15.75 -1.36
CA VAL A 264 5.74 -16.76 -2.38
C VAL A 264 5.75 -16.15 -3.78
N GLY A 265 5.20 -14.94 -3.95
CA GLY A 265 5.17 -14.21 -5.22
C GLY A 265 6.57 -13.89 -5.72
N THR A 266 7.45 -13.40 -4.83
CA THR A 266 8.85 -13.08 -5.14
C THR A 266 9.63 -14.33 -5.56
N TRP A 267 9.36 -15.48 -4.93
CA TRP A 267 9.97 -16.75 -5.29
C TRP A 267 9.42 -17.30 -6.62
N LEU A 268 8.11 -17.20 -6.87
CA LEU A 268 7.46 -17.73 -8.08
C LEU A 268 7.65 -16.86 -9.33
N VAL A 269 7.89 -15.56 -9.22
CA VAL A 269 7.94 -14.64 -10.37
C VAL A 269 8.96 -15.04 -11.44
N ARG A 270 10.06 -15.71 -11.04
CA ARG A 270 11.10 -16.19 -11.98
C ARG A 270 10.79 -17.57 -12.57
N ARG A 271 9.77 -18.28 -12.08
CA ARG A 271 9.46 -19.68 -12.39
C ARG A 271 8.12 -19.86 -13.09
N ALA A 272 7.19 -18.93 -12.90
CA ALA A 272 5.82 -19.03 -13.38
C ALA A 272 5.54 -18.05 -14.53
N PRO A 273 4.63 -18.39 -15.47
CA PRO A 273 4.27 -17.49 -16.55
C PRO A 273 3.49 -16.28 -16.03
N ILE A 274 3.96 -15.06 -16.33
CA ILE A 274 3.47 -13.83 -15.71
C ILE A 274 1.99 -13.56 -15.97
N ARG A 275 1.55 -13.57 -17.24
CA ARG A 275 0.17 -13.23 -17.61
C ARG A 275 -0.86 -14.23 -17.05
N PRO A 276 -0.67 -15.56 -17.16
CA PRO A 276 -1.57 -16.53 -16.53
C PRO A 276 -1.67 -16.38 -15.01
N VAL A 277 -0.56 -16.08 -14.33
CA VAL A 277 -0.58 -15.84 -12.88
C VAL A 277 -1.40 -14.60 -12.55
N LEU A 278 -1.20 -13.49 -13.26
CA LEU A 278 -1.99 -12.26 -13.05
C LEU A 278 -3.48 -12.45 -13.37
N LEU A 279 -3.81 -13.26 -14.38
CA LEU A 279 -5.20 -13.67 -14.65
C LEU A 279 -5.78 -14.44 -13.46
N GLY A 280 -5.04 -15.43 -12.95
CA GLY A 280 -5.41 -16.22 -11.78
C GLY A 280 -5.61 -15.34 -10.53
N CYS A 281 -4.74 -14.35 -10.32
CA CYS A 281 -4.89 -13.39 -9.22
C CYS A 281 -6.20 -12.60 -9.36
N SER A 282 -6.49 -12.05 -10.55
CA SER A 282 -7.76 -11.33 -10.77
C SER A 282 -8.98 -12.23 -10.59
N LEU A 283 -8.91 -13.49 -11.03
CA LEU A 283 -9.98 -14.46 -10.81
C LEU A 283 -10.18 -14.74 -9.32
N VAL A 284 -9.10 -15.00 -8.58
CA VAL A 284 -9.15 -15.24 -7.13
C VAL A 284 -9.70 -14.03 -6.38
N LEU A 285 -9.27 -12.82 -6.71
CA LEU A 285 -9.80 -11.59 -6.10
C LEU A 285 -11.31 -11.42 -6.38
N GLY A 286 -11.77 -11.69 -7.61
CA GLY A 286 -13.18 -11.62 -7.94
C GLY A 286 -14.02 -12.70 -7.23
N LEU A 287 -13.53 -13.95 -7.20
CA LEU A 287 -14.22 -15.05 -6.54
C LEU A 287 -14.27 -14.88 -5.02
N THR A 288 -13.19 -14.40 -4.41
CA THR A 288 -13.16 -14.09 -2.98
C THR A 288 -14.12 -12.96 -2.63
N ALA A 289 -14.18 -11.90 -3.45
CA ALA A 289 -15.15 -10.82 -3.29
C ALA A 289 -16.60 -11.31 -3.37
N LEU A 290 -16.94 -12.10 -4.41
CA LEU A 290 -18.28 -12.69 -4.55
C LEU A 290 -18.60 -13.71 -3.45
N GLY A 291 -17.58 -14.42 -2.97
CA GLY A 291 -17.69 -15.33 -1.83
C GLY A 291 -18.06 -14.58 -0.56
N ILE A 292 -17.35 -13.46 -0.27
CA ILE A 292 -17.64 -12.58 0.86
C ILE A 292 -19.07 -12.05 0.78
N ALA A 293 -19.54 -11.64 -0.41
CA ALA A 293 -20.92 -11.18 -0.61
C ALA A 293 -21.98 -12.24 -0.21
N ARG A 294 -21.65 -13.53 -0.34
CA ARG A 294 -22.53 -14.67 -0.05
C ARG A 294 -22.32 -15.28 1.32
N THR A 295 -21.37 -14.79 2.11
CA THR A 295 -21.21 -15.29 3.49
C THR A 295 -22.46 -14.93 4.29
N ALA A 296 -23.24 -15.95 4.63
CA ALA A 296 -24.40 -15.80 5.51
C ALA A 296 -23.95 -15.43 6.93
N GLN A 297 -24.85 -14.84 7.71
CA GLN A 297 -24.64 -14.64 9.14
C GLN A 297 -24.29 -15.99 9.80
N GLY A 298 -23.09 -16.09 10.40
CA GLY A 298 -22.58 -17.32 11.01
C GLY A 298 -21.55 -18.10 10.18
N GLY A 299 -21.25 -17.69 8.94
CA GLY A 299 -20.21 -18.27 8.07
C GLY A 299 -18.79 -17.79 8.38
N THR A 300 -18.44 -17.59 9.66
CA THR A 300 -17.20 -16.90 10.09
C THR A 300 -15.93 -17.57 9.55
N LEU A 301 -15.85 -18.90 9.54
CA LEU A 301 -14.70 -19.61 8.99
C LEU A 301 -14.53 -19.39 7.47
N ALA A 302 -15.63 -19.40 6.72
CA ALA A 302 -15.60 -19.16 5.29
C ALA A 302 -15.15 -17.72 4.98
N PHE A 303 -15.71 -16.74 5.69
CA PHE A 303 -15.28 -15.35 5.58
C PHE A 303 -13.79 -15.18 5.91
N ALA A 304 -13.31 -15.75 7.02
CA ALA A 304 -11.89 -15.70 7.40
C ALA A 304 -10.96 -16.30 6.33
N ALA A 305 -11.33 -17.45 5.77
CA ALA A 305 -10.56 -18.10 4.70
C ALA A 305 -10.51 -17.23 3.43
N LEU A 306 -11.63 -16.61 3.05
CA LEU A 306 -11.72 -15.72 1.89
C LEU A 306 -10.90 -14.44 2.12
N CYS A 307 -10.97 -13.82 3.30
CA CYS A 307 -10.13 -12.67 3.67
C CYS A 307 -8.64 -13.02 3.66
N GLY A 308 -8.26 -14.19 4.17
CA GLY A 308 -6.89 -14.68 4.14
C GLY A 308 -6.37 -14.87 2.71
N LEU A 309 -7.18 -15.48 1.83
CA LEU A 309 -6.82 -15.64 0.42
C LEU A 309 -6.75 -14.30 -0.33
N PHE A 310 -7.66 -13.38 -0.04
CA PHE A 310 -7.69 -12.04 -0.62
C PHE A 310 -6.43 -11.25 -0.26
N THR A 311 -6.10 -11.19 1.02
CA THR A 311 -4.91 -10.50 1.54
C THR A 311 -3.61 -11.18 1.08
N PHE A 312 -3.54 -12.51 1.03
CA PHE A 312 -2.42 -13.22 0.42
C PHE A 312 -2.21 -12.80 -1.04
N THR A 313 -3.29 -12.76 -1.83
CA THR A 313 -3.24 -12.45 -3.27
C THR A 313 -2.73 -11.03 -3.52
N TRP A 314 -2.98 -10.10 -2.60
CA TRP A 314 -2.50 -8.72 -2.66
C TRP A 314 -0.99 -8.65 -2.87
N LEU A 315 -0.19 -9.07 -1.88
CA LEU A 315 1.26 -8.95 -2.00
C LEU A 315 1.85 -10.01 -2.94
N PHE A 316 1.16 -11.14 -3.14
CA PHE A 316 1.58 -12.16 -4.10
C PHE A 316 1.70 -11.63 -5.54
N MET A 317 0.78 -10.78 -5.99
CA MET A 317 0.77 -10.32 -7.38
C MET A 317 1.74 -9.18 -7.69
N LEU A 318 2.22 -8.42 -6.69
CA LEU A 318 3.02 -7.21 -6.96
C LEU A 318 4.34 -7.50 -7.71
N PRO A 319 5.11 -8.55 -7.40
CA PRO A 319 6.29 -8.91 -8.19
C PRO A 319 5.95 -9.23 -9.66
N PHE A 320 4.80 -9.87 -9.90
CA PHE A 320 4.32 -10.19 -11.25
C PHE A 320 3.88 -8.95 -12.02
N GLN A 321 3.25 -7.98 -11.36
CA GLN A 321 2.91 -6.67 -11.95
C GLN A 321 4.17 -5.94 -12.42
N MET A 322 5.20 -5.90 -11.57
CA MET A 322 6.50 -5.31 -11.92
C MET A 322 7.18 -6.07 -13.06
N ALA A 323 7.17 -7.41 -13.03
CA ALA A 323 7.73 -8.23 -14.10
C ALA A 323 7.01 -7.99 -15.44
N LEU A 324 5.67 -7.88 -15.44
CA LEU A 324 4.89 -7.55 -16.64
C LEU A 324 5.29 -6.19 -17.21
N ALA A 325 5.46 -5.18 -16.35
CA ALA A 325 5.87 -3.84 -16.77
C ALA A 325 7.22 -3.86 -17.51
N PHE A 326 8.22 -4.58 -16.98
CA PHE A 326 9.51 -4.76 -17.67
C PHE A 326 9.41 -5.59 -18.95
N HIS A 327 8.52 -6.58 -19.01
CA HIS A 327 8.30 -7.37 -20.25
C HIS A 327 7.68 -6.53 -21.36
N VAL A 328 6.76 -5.63 -21.01
CA VAL A 328 6.10 -4.72 -21.96
C VAL A 328 7.01 -3.56 -22.35
N ASP A 329 7.88 -3.12 -21.44
CA ASP A 329 8.78 -2.00 -21.63
C ASP A 329 10.13 -2.23 -20.93
N GLY A 330 11.10 -2.78 -21.68
CA GLY A 330 12.44 -3.06 -21.17
C GLY A 330 13.24 -1.83 -20.76
N SER A 331 12.78 -0.62 -21.11
CA SER A 331 13.39 0.64 -20.67
C SER A 331 13.08 0.99 -19.22
N GLY A 332 12.09 0.32 -18.60
CA GLY A 332 11.69 0.56 -17.22
C GLY A 332 10.78 1.77 -17.02
N GLN A 333 10.40 2.52 -18.07
CA GLN A 333 9.51 3.67 -17.93
C GLN A 333 8.12 3.25 -17.43
N VAL A 334 7.54 2.15 -17.93
CA VAL A 334 6.27 1.62 -17.38
C VAL A 334 6.44 1.15 -15.93
N ALA A 335 7.54 0.46 -15.64
CA ALA A 335 7.82 -0.02 -14.27
C ALA A 335 7.91 1.13 -13.28
N SER A 336 8.42 2.30 -13.69
CA SER A 336 8.47 3.51 -12.86
C SER A 336 7.07 4.08 -12.52
N LEU A 337 6.05 3.81 -13.34
CA LEU A 337 4.68 4.27 -13.14
C LEU A 337 3.79 3.26 -12.37
N VAL A 338 4.25 2.02 -12.18
CA VAL A 338 3.49 0.98 -11.46
C VAL A 338 3.12 1.40 -10.03
N PRO A 339 4.04 1.95 -9.20
CA PRO A 339 3.68 2.37 -7.85
C PRO A 339 2.58 3.45 -7.82
N ALA A 340 2.60 4.38 -8.77
CA ALA A 340 1.54 5.38 -8.89
C ALA A 340 0.20 4.74 -9.28
N ALA A 341 0.20 3.83 -10.27
CA ALA A 341 -1.00 3.08 -10.64
C ALA A 341 -1.56 2.25 -9.47
N GLN A 342 -0.68 1.65 -8.65
CA GLN A 342 -1.07 0.91 -7.46
C GLN A 342 -1.72 1.82 -6.42
N LEU A 343 -1.10 2.95 -6.11
CA LEU A 343 -1.59 3.92 -5.14
C LEU A 343 -2.96 4.48 -5.54
N PHE A 344 -3.08 4.96 -6.79
CA PHE A 344 -4.35 5.48 -7.30
C PHE A 344 -5.42 4.40 -7.38
N GLY A 345 -5.07 3.16 -7.74
CA GLY A 345 -5.99 2.03 -7.67
C GLY A 345 -6.53 1.83 -6.27
N SER A 346 -5.63 1.73 -5.27
CA SER A 346 -6.00 1.56 -3.86
C SER A 346 -6.88 2.68 -3.31
N ALA A 347 -6.76 3.90 -3.83
CA ALA A 347 -7.60 5.03 -3.44
C ALA A 347 -8.94 5.08 -4.20
N PHE A 348 -8.93 4.67 -5.47
CA PHE A 348 -10.12 4.66 -6.33
C PHE A 348 -11.13 3.59 -5.89
N GLY A 349 -10.66 2.44 -5.40
CA GLY A 349 -11.51 1.36 -4.89
C GLY A 349 -12.48 1.82 -3.79
N PRO A 350 -12.00 2.34 -2.64
CA PRO A 350 -12.82 2.85 -1.55
C PRO A 350 -13.76 3.97 -1.99
N LEU A 351 -13.30 4.88 -2.86
CA LEU A 351 -14.16 5.92 -3.44
C LEU A 351 -15.35 5.31 -4.17
N MET A 352 -15.10 4.38 -5.10
CA MET A 352 -16.19 3.78 -5.87
C MET A 352 -17.11 2.91 -5.01
N ALA A 353 -16.58 2.27 -3.97
CA ALA A 353 -17.38 1.59 -2.96
C ALA A 353 -18.27 2.58 -2.17
N SER A 354 -17.77 3.75 -1.77
CA SER A 354 -18.57 4.75 -1.06
C SER A 354 -19.77 5.27 -1.86
N LEU A 355 -19.68 5.29 -3.19
CA LEU A 355 -20.77 5.78 -4.06
C LEU A 355 -21.95 4.81 -4.18
N VAL A 356 -21.73 3.52 -3.89
CA VAL A 356 -22.78 2.49 -3.98
C VAL A 356 -23.36 2.11 -2.62
N VAL A 357 -22.69 2.52 -1.55
CA VAL A 357 -23.16 2.29 -0.19
C VAL A 357 -24.14 3.40 0.16
N THR A 358 -25.28 3.01 0.72
CA THR A 358 -26.34 3.93 1.16
C THR A 358 -26.89 3.49 2.49
N GLY A 359 -26.89 4.39 3.48
CA GLY A 359 -27.31 4.07 4.84
C GLY A 359 -26.36 3.06 5.48
N GLU A 360 -26.91 1.99 6.06
CA GLU A 360 -26.13 0.98 6.78
C GLU A 360 -25.78 -0.26 5.92
N GLU A 361 -26.12 -0.24 4.63
CA GLU A 361 -25.97 -1.41 3.76
C GLU A 361 -24.57 -1.54 3.14
N VAL A 362 -23.69 -2.33 3.78
CA VAL A 362 -22.36 -2.66 3.24
C VAL A 362 -22.37 -3.76 2.15
N ALA A 363 -23.54 -4.35 1.88
CA ALA A 363 -23.72 -5.46 0.92
C ALA A 363 -23.17 -5.19 -0.50
N PRO A 364 -23.27 -3.97 -1.06
CA PRO A 364 -22.85 -3.70 -2.44
C PRO A 364 -21.32 -3.73 -2.64
N VAL A 365 -20.53 -3.50 -1.59
CA VAL A 365 -19.07 -3.30 -1.68
C VAL A 365 -18.35 -4.46 -2.37
N PRO A 366 -18.59 -5.75 -2.02
CA PRO A 366 -17.90 -6.84 -2.68
C PRO A 366 -18.26 -6.99 -4.16
N PHE A 367 -19.43 -6.53 -4.60
CA PHE A 367 -19.79 -6.53 -6.02
C PHE A 367 -19.00 -5.48 -6.82
N VAL A 368 -18.72 -4.32 -6.23
CA VAL A 368 -17.82 -3.32 -6.83
C VAL A 368 -16.41 -3.89 -7.00
N ALA A 369 -15.87 -4.52 -5.95
CA ALA A 369 -14.58 -5.18 -6.03
C ALA A 369 -14.55 -6.29 -7.08
N ALA A 370 -15.58 -7.15 -7.14
CA ALA A 370 -15.70 -8.17 -8.17
C ALA A 370 -15.78 -7.57 -9.59
N GLY A 371 -16.44 -6.41 -9.74
CA GLY A 371 -16.47 -5.64 -10.98
C GLY A 371 -15.09 -5.19 -11.43
N PHE A 372 -14.28 -4.63 -10.53
CA PHE A 372 -12.88 -4.28 -10.84
C PHE A 372 -12.02 -5.49 -11.18
N ALA A 373 -12.21 -6.60 -10.47
CA ALA A 373 -11.50 -7.85 -10.76
C ALA A 373 -11.85 -8.37 -12.17
N LEU A 374 -13.12 -8.30 -12.56
CA LEU A 374 -13.58 -8.64 -13.91
C LEU A 374 -12.97 -7.72 -14.95
N LEU A 375 -13.01 -6.41 -14.74
CA LEU A 375 -12.40 -5.43 -15.64
C LEU A 375 -10.88 -5.68 -15.79
N ALA A 376 -10.18 -6.01 -14.71
CA ALA A 376 -8.77 -6.37 -14.74
C ALA A 376 -8.51 -7.60 -15.65
N MET A 377 -9.37 -8.61 -15.59
CA MET A 377 -9.29 -9.78 -16.49
C MET A 377 -9.53 -9.38 -17.95
N LEU A 378 -10.51 -8.51 -18.22
CA LEU A 378 -10.84 -8.04 -19.57
C LEU A 378 -9.76 -7.14 -20.19
N VAL A 379 -9.00 -6.42 -19.37
CA VAL A 379 -7.88 -5.56 -19.79
C VAL A 379 -6.60 -6.37 -20.06
N LEU A 380 -6.44 -7.54 -19.45
CA LEU A 380 -5.24 -8.35 -19.56
C LEU A 380 -4.79 -8.64 -21.02
N PRO A 381 -5.68 -8.93 -22.00
CA PRO A 381 -5.29 -9.09 -23.41
C PRO A 381 -4.62 -7.85 -24.01
N LEU A 382 -4.93 -6.65 -23.52
CA LEU A 382 -4.32 -5.40 -23.99
C LEU A 382 -2.81 -5.37 -23.70
N THR A 383 -2.34 -6.12 -22.70
CA THR A 383 -0.92 -6.22 -22.30
C THR A 383 -0.07 -7.03 -23.29
N ARG A 384 -0.68 -7.64 -24.32
CA ARG A 384 0.01 -8.45 -25.33
C ARG A 384 0.86 -7.59 -26.25
N THR A 385 2.16 -7.78 -26.16
CA THR A 385 3.13 -7.29 -27.16
C THR A 385 3.00 -8.12 -28.43
N ALA A 386 3.05 -7.47 -29.60
CA ALA A 386 3.11 -8.20 -30.87
C ALA A 386 4.34 -9.12 -30.86
N PRO A 387 4.24 -10.35 -31.42
CA PRO A 387 5.43 -11.18 -31.59
C PRO A 387 6.45 -10.38 -32.41
N ARG A 388 7.67 -10.25 -31.89
CA ARG A 388 8.79 -9.70 -32.66
C ARG A 388 8.92 -10.58 -33.90
N GLN A 389 8.60 -10.04 -35.07
CA GLN A 389 8.83 -10.75 -36.33
C GLN A 389 10.34 -11.02 -36.45
N GLY A 390 10.70 -12.30 -36.43
CA GLY A 390 11.94 -12.91 -36.90
C GLY A 390 13.25 -12.15 -36.70
N PHE A 391 13.98 -12.48 -35.64
CA PHE A 391 15.41 -12.74 -35.82
C PHE A 391 15.56 -14.25 -36.02
N SER A 392 15.86 -14.62 -37.25
CA SER A 392 16.11 -16.00 -37.69
C SER A 392 17.23 -16.63 -36.85
N GLU A 393 16.91 -17.67 -36.07
CA GLU A 393 17.87 -18.61 -35.47
C GLU A 393 18.54 -19.49 -36.57
N ARG A 394 19.22 -18.88 -37.54
CA ARG A 394 20.04 -19.59 -38.54
C ARG A 394 21.44 -19.00 -38.71
N GLN A 395 22.10 -18.58 -37.65
CA GLN A 395 23.50 -18.14 -37.76
C GLN A 395 24.48 -18.64 -36.71
N PHE A 396 24.10 -19.60 -35.86
CA PHE A 396 25.07 -20.40 -35.10
C PHE A 396 24.62 -21.86 -35.07
N ARG A 397 24.92 -22.57 -36.16
CA ARG A 397 25.24 -23.99 -36.11
C ARG A 397 26.74 -24.14 -36.12
#